data_AF-A0A6G0U5L4-F1
#
_entry.id   AF-A0A6G0U5L4-F1
#
_cell.length_a   1.000
_cell.length_b   1.000
_cell.length_c   1.000
_cell.angle_alpha   90.00
_cell.angle_beta   90.00
_cell.angle_gamma   90.00
#
_symmetry.space_group_name_H-M   'P 1'
#
loop_
_entity.id
_entity.type
_entity.pdbx_description
1 polymer ?
#
loop_
_entity_poly.entity_id
_entity_poly.type
_entity_poly.pdbx_seq_one_letter_code
_entity_poly.pdbx_strand_id
1 'polypeptide(L)'
;MIQIIFVLFLFFNVVILEGNVSNYENKGLIANGQEYDIDKYPFVVGIIMNIVLKSTTKHGICTGSLISQWFVLTAAHCTEHMTISDINVFSLLYSCLCTIKNIFYEKFSNDYLQVFHGDSYRHIEHIYQHDMYNPITFLADICLLKLQKPFKNVNRYISVSGHPDDFSHGKSLNCVVIGFGRTADIPYPNFIGYMTNSNVTYGPSACQLSNRSNIKETWKEYLCSKPDIHMVCPGDSGGPMICNGFLYGIASHGYNFKDLNTDFECGSSDIQTRHLFVYSYRKWITDITNTGNPLIPYYSLYFTSIIELVKHLYMNSTRDCGSSKYTLFTNINTNAGSRKFHM
;
A
#
# COMPACT_ATOMS: atom_id res chain seq x y z
N MET A 1 -6.99 -58.13 -67.82
CA MET A 1 -5.70 -57.99 -67.12
C MET A 1 -5.67 -56.58 -66.51
N ILE A 2 -5.92 -56.52 -65.20
CA ILE A 2 -5.63 -55.44 -64.24
C ILE A 2 -6.28 -54.05 -64.50
N GLN A 3 -7.37 -53.78 -63.76
CA GLN A 3 -7.82 -52.43 -63.43
C GLN A 3 -6.84 -51.81 -62.43
N ILE A 4 -6.19 -50.70 -62.78
CA ILE A 4 -5.35 -49.92 -61.86
C ILE A 4 -6.19 -48.72 -61.39
N ILE A 5 -6.67 -48.80 -60.15
CA ILE A 5 -7.30 -47.69 -59.43
C ILE A 5 -6.18 -46.73 -59.02
N PHE A 6 -6.16 -45.53 -59.59
CA PHE A 6 -5.33 -44.44 -59.09
C PHE A 6 -5.95 -43.91 -57.79
N VAL A 7 -5.40 -44.33 -56.65
CA VAL A 7 -5.74 -43.74 -55.35
C VAL A 7 -4.96 -42.43 -55.21
N LEU A 8 -5.66 -41.31 -55.36
CA LEU A 8 -5.14 -39.99 -55.00
C LEU A 8 -5.06 -39.89 -53.47
N PHE A 9 -3.90 -40.22 -52.89
CA PHE A 9 -3.59 -39.86 -51.51
C PHE A 9 -3.23 -38.37 -51.47
N LEU A 10 -4.21 -37.53 -51.10
CA LEU A 10 -3.96 -36.16 -50.65
C LEU A 10 -3.21 -36.24 -49.32
N PHE A 11 -1.87 -36.18 -49.38
CA PHE A 11 -1.05 -35.87 -48.22
C PHE A 11 -1.34 -34.42 -47.81
N PHE A 12 -2.30 -34.22 -46.91
CA PHE A 12 -2.32 -33.02 -46.09
C PHE A 12 -1.07 -33.07 -45.21
N ASN A 13 -0.02 -32.36 -45.64
CA ASN A 13 1.05 -31.96 -44.73
C ASN A 13 0.41 -31.05 -43.68
N VAL A 14 0.04 -31.61 -42.54
CA VAL A 14 -0.17 -30.82 -41.32
C VAL A 14 1.22 -30.36 -40.94
N VAL A 15 1.58 -29.17 -41.42
CA VAL A 15 2.67 -28.40 -40.84
C VAL A 15 2.19 -28.05 -39.44
N ILE A 16 2.62 -28.84 -38.45
CA ILE A 16 2.61 -28.40 -37.07
C ILE A 16 3.63 -27.27 -37.05
N LEU A 17 3.14 -26.05 -37.22
CA LEU A 17 3.83 -24.88 -36.73
C LEU A 17 3.93 -25.10 -35.23
N GLU A 18 5.05 -25.66 -34.78
CA GLU A 18 5.62 -25.27 -33.51
C GLU A 18 5.86 -23.77 -33.66
N GLY A 19 4.80 -22.99 -33.41
CA GLY A 19 4.95 -21.58 -33.13
C GLY A 19 5.92 -21.55 -31.98
N ASN A 20 7.15 -21.09 -32.25
CA ASN A 20 8.05 -20.64 -31.22
C ASN A 20 7.18 -19.89 -30.22
N VAL A 21 7.06 -20.44 -29.02
CA VAL A 21 6.51 -19.71 -27.89
C VAL A 21 7.53 -18.60 -27.68
N SER A 22 7.34 -17.50 -28.41
CA SER A 22 7.98 -16.24 -28.12
C SER A 22 7.64 -16.00 -26.67
N ASN A 23 8.64 -16.04 -25.79
CA ASN A 23 8.52 -15.60 -24.42
C ASN A 23 7.86 -14.23 -24.46
N TYR A 24 6.58 -14.19 -24.11
CA TYR A 24 5.79 -12.98 -24.11
C TYR A 24 6.28 -12.20 -22.90
N GLU A 25 7.18 -11.25 -23.13
CA GLU A 25 7.62 -10.30 -22.10
C GLU A 25 6.41 -9.50 -21.66
N ASN A 26 6.01 -9.64 -20.39
CA ASN A 26 4.91 -8.90 -19.80
C ASN A 26 5.26 -7.40 -19.80
N LYS A 27 4.81 -6.68 -20.82
CA LYS A 27 4.93 -5.22 -20.88
C LYS A 27 3.78 -4.61 -20.06
N GLY A 28 4.09 -4.22 -18.83
CA GLY A 28 3.18 -3.52 -17.92
C GLY A 28 2.79 -4.34 -16.69
N LEU A 29 2.66 -3.65 -15.55
CA LEU A 29 2.86 -4.10 -14.14
C LEU A 29 4.31 -3.93 -13.70
N ILE A 30 4.60 -4.18 -12.41
CA ILE A 30 5.96 -4.45 -11.93
C ILE A 30 6.64 -5.36 -12.97
N ALA A 31 7.56 -4.78 -13.73
CA ALA A 31 8.10 -5.42 -14.93
C ALA A 31 8.79 -6.70 -14.53
N ASN A 32 8.52 -7.78 -15.27
CA ASN A 32 9.04 -9.12 -14.98
C ASN A 32 8.77 -9.60 -13.53
N GLY A 33 7.73 -9.05 -12.87
CA GLY A 33 7.32 -9.43 -11.53
C GLY A 33 6.44 -10.68 -11.50
N GLN A 34 6.07 -11.06 -10.28
CA GLN A 34 5.09 -12.12 -9.99
C GLN A 34 3.94 -11.54 -9.17
N GLU A 35 2.79 -12.22 -9.14
CA GLU A 35 1.67 -11.82 -8.26
C GLU A 35 2.16 -11.71 -6.81
N TYR A 36 1.78 -10.63 -6.12
CA TYR A 36 2.21 -10.45 -4.73
C TYR A 36 1.42 -11.32 -3.77
N ASP A 37 2.12 -11.83 -2.76
CA ASP A 37 1.52 -12.59 -1.68
C ASP A 37 0.73 -11.65 -0.76
N ILE A 38 -0.60 -11.67 -0.91
CA ILE A 38 -1.51 -10.81 -0.16
C ILE A 38 -1.52 -11.07 1.35
N ASP A 39 -1.30 -12.33 1.75
CA ASP A 39 -1.23 -12.70 3.17
C ASP A 39 0.08 -12.19 3.79
N LYS A 40 1.15 -12.15 3.00
CA LYS A 40 2.45 -11.58 3.38
C LYS A 40 2.51 -10.06 3.30
N TYR A 41 1.71 -9.40 2.47
CA TYR A 41 1.68 -7.94 2.36
C TYR A 41 0.26 -7.35 2.39
N PRO A 42 -0.53 -7.60 3.46
CA PRO A 42 -1.95 -7.23 3.55
C PRO A 42 -2.16 -5.71 3.65
N PHE A 43 -1.09 -4.95 3.94
CA PHE A 43 -1.10 -3.50 4.02
C PHE A 43 -0.96 -2.80 2.66
N VAL A 44 -0.70 -3.54 1.58
CA VAL A 44 -0.60 -2.98 0.23
C VAL A 44 -2.01 -2.67 -0.28
N VAL A 45 -2.23 -1.43 -0.72
CA VAL A 45 -3.52 -0.95 -1.19
C VAL A 45 -3.39 -0.27 -2.53
N GLY A 46 -4.42 -0.38 -3.37
CA GLY A 46 -4.50 0.38 -4.61
C GLY A 46 -5.26 1.68 -4.39
N ILE A 47 -4.91 2.70 -5.16
CA ILE A 47 -5.48 4.04 -5.09
C ILE A 47 -6.05 4.36 -6.47
N ILE A 48 -7.36 4.51 -6.55
CA ILE A 48 -8.07 4.90 -7.77
C ILE A 48 -8.29 6.40 -7.73
N MET A 49 -7.85 7.08 -8.79
CA MET A 49 -8.02 8.52 -8.97
C MET A 49 -9.00 8.78 -10.11
N ASN A 50 -10.02 9.58 -9.87
CA ASN A 50 -10.98 10.03 -10.86
C ASN A 50 -10.52 11.37 -11.43
N ILE A 51 -10.02 11.38 -12.65
CA ILE A 51 -9.51 12.57 -13.33
C ILE A 51 -10.61 13.09 -14.25
N VAL A 52 -11.25 14.19 -13.84
CA VAL A 52 -12.30 14.83 -14.64
C VAL A 52 -11.67 15.74 -15.70
N LEU A 53 -11.74 15.33 -16.97
CA LEU A 53 -11.26 16.10 -18.11
C LEU A 53 -12.45 16.56 -18.95
N LYS A 54 -12.83 17.84 -18.81
CA LYS A 54 -13.99 18.45 -19.49
C LYS A 54 -15.29 17.69 -19.19
N SER A 55 -15.75 16.85 -20.13
CA SER A 55 -16.97 16.03 -20.05
C SER A 55 -16.70 14.53 -19.96
N THR A 56 -15.43 14.13 -19.79
CA THR A 56 -15.01 12.72 -19.68
C THR A 56 -14.22 12.50 -18.39
N THR A 57 -14.57 11.46 -17.65
CA THR A 57 -13.78 11.00 -16.51
C THR A 57 -12.80 9.94 -16.97
N LYS A 58 -11.51 10.14 -16.70
CA LYS A 58 -10.47 9.10 -16.84
C LYS A 58 -10.09 8.59 -15.47
N HIS A 59 -9.64 7.33 -15.41
CA HIS A 59 -9.20 6.73 -14.15
C HIS A 59 -7.67 6.53 -14.15
N GLY A 60 -7.02 7.07 -13.13
CA GLY A 60 -5.65 6.77 -12.78
C GLY A 60 -5.59 5.68 -11.71
N ILE A 61 -4.47 4.97 -11.64
CA ILE A 61 -4.16 4.05 -10.54
C ILE A 61 -2.81 4.42 -9.96
N CYS A 62 -2.72 4.38 -8.65
CA CYS A 62 -1.49 4.41 -7.86
C CYS A 62 -1.55 3.28 -6.83
N THR A 63 -0.47 3.10 -6.11
CA THR A 63 -0.33 2.18 -4.99
C THR A 63 -0.08 2.97 -3.71
N GLY A 64 -0.42 2.39 -2.55
CA GLY A 64 -0.07 2.92 -1.25
C GLY A 64 0.17 1.81 -0.23
N SER A 65 0.59 2.22 0.96
CA SER A 65 0.88 1.32 2.08
C SER A 65 0.14 1.75 3.33
N LEU A 66 -0.64 0.86 3.93
CA LEU A 66 -1.22 1.08 5.25
C LEU A 66 -0.12 1.04 6.32
N ILE A 67 0.20 2.21 6.88
CA ILE A 67 1.14 2.36 8.00
C ILE A 67 0.41 2.36 9.36
N SER A 68 -0.93 2.45 9.33
CA SER A 68 -1.84 2.19 10.45
C SER A 68 -3.23 1.86 9.90
N GLN A 69 -4.19 1.60 10.79
CA GLN A 69 -5.58 1.36 10.39
C GLN A 69 -6.25 2.57 9.70
N TRP A 70 -5.72 3.78 9.90
CA TRP A 70 -6.30 5.03 9.40
C TRP A 70 -5.50 5.67 8.28
N PHE A 71 -4.22 5.34 8.14
CA PHE A 71 -3.30 6.09 7.28
C PHE A 71 -2.68 5.21 6.20
N VAL A 72 -2.84 5.67 4.96
CA VAL A 72 -2.13 5.18 3.78
C VAL A 72 -1.01 6.15 3.45
N LEU A 73 0.22 5.65 3.33
CA LEU A 73 1.37 6.38 2.82
C LEU A 73 1.51 6.12 1.32
N THR A 74 1.67 7.18 0.52
CA THR A 74 1.79 7.13 -0.94
C THR A 74 2.64 8.32 -1.45
N ALA A 75 2.78 8.46 -2.77
CA ALA A 75 3.49 9.56 -3.41
C ALA A 75 2.59 10.81 -3.52
N ALA A 76 3.16 12.00 -3.46
CA ALA A 76 2.41 13.26 -3.57
C ALA A 76 1.85 13.48 -4.98
N HIS A 77 2.57 13.07 -6.02
CA HIS A 77 2.10 13.19 -7.40
C HIS A 77 0.83 12.36 -7.67
N CYS A 78 0.55 11.32 -6.86
CA CYS A 78 -0.70 10.56 -6.92
C CYS A 78 -1.91 11.34 -6.40
N THR A 79 -1.73 12.47 -5.72
CA THR A 79 -2.84 13.28 -5.19
C THR A 79 -2.79 14.73 -5.62
N GLU A 80 -1.92 15.06 -6.57
CA GLU A 80 -1.76 16.40 -7.07
C GLU A 80 -3.06 16.90 -7.74
N HIS A 81 -3.54 18.05 -7.27
CA HIS A 81 -4.80 18.67 -7.71
C HIS A 81 -6.06 17.81 -7.49
N MET A 82 -5.99 16.78 -6.64
CA MET A 82 -7.12 15.92 -6.30
C MET A 82 -7.85 16.44 -5.06
N THR A 83 -9.16 16.18 -5.00
CA THR A 83 -9.97 16.33 -3.80
C THR A 83 -10.27 14.98 -3.16
N ILE A 84 -10.79 14.97 -1.92
CA ILE A 84 -11.15 13.73 -1.23
C ILE A 84 -12.19 12.88 -1.97
N SER A 85 -13.03 13.48 -2.82
CA SER A 85 -14.03 12.78 -3.64
C SER A 85 -13.45 12.15 -4.90
N ASP A 86 -12.26 12.58 -5.32
CA ASP A 86 -11.60 12.06 -6.51
C ASP A 86 -10.83 10.76 -6.21
N ILE A 87 -10.62 10.44 -4.93
CA ILE A 87 -9.76 9.35 -4.50
C ILE A 87 -10.55 8.26 -3.77
N ASN A 88 -10.36 7.01 -4.19
CA ASN A 88 -10.81 5.84 -3.45
C ASN A 88 -9.66 4.86 -3.27
N VAL A 89 -9.53 4.31 -2.07
CA VAL A 89 -8.51 3.30 -1.73
C VAL A 89 -9.16 1.93 -1.68
N PHE A 90 -8.58 0.92 -2.32
CA PHE A 90 -9.08 -0.46 -2.27
C PHE A 90 -8.04 -1.45 -1.72
N SER A 91 -8.53 -2.53 -1.13
CA SER A 91 -7.70 -3.64 -0.67
C SER A 91 -8.18 -4.96 -1.29
N LEU A 92 -7.23 -5.76 -1.79
CA LEU A 92 -7.57 -7.04 -2.43
C LEU A 92 -8.06 -8.11 -1.46
N LEU A 93 -7.87 -7.95 -0.14
CA LEU A 93 -8.40 -8.90 0.86
C LEU A 93 -9.93 -8.97 0.84
N TYR A 94 -10.59 -8.01 0.19
CA TYR A 94 -12.03 -7.96 0.01
C TYR A 94 -12.49 -8.24 -1.42
N SER A 95 -11.55 -8.39 -2.36
CA SER A 95 -11.85 -8.62 -3.76
C SER A 95 -11.96 -10.12 -4.01
N CYS A 96 -13.19 -10.65 -4.03
CA CYS A 96 -13.39 -12.02 -4.50
C CYS A 96 -13.03 -12.08 -6.00
N LEU A 97 -11.90 -12.72 -6.33
CA LEU A 97 -11.38 -12.87 -7.70
C LEU A 97 -12.42 -13.42 -8.69
N CYS A 98 -13.40 -14.19 -8.19
CA CYS A 98 -14.50 -14.76 -8.98
C CYS A 98 -15.51 -13.71 -9.48
N THR A 99 -15.74 -12.63 -8.73
CA THR A 99 -16.67 -11.54 -9.12
C THR A 99 -16.02 -10.62 -10.16
N ILE A 100 -14.69 -10.48 -10.11
CA ILE A 100 -13.91 -9.63 -11.00
C ILE A 100 -13.77 -10.25 -12.41
N LYS A 101 -13.80 -11.57 -12.60
CA LYS A 101 -13.73 -12.12 -13.98
C LYS A 101 -15.03 -11.98 -14.79
N ASN A 102 -16.19 -11.99 -14.14
CA ASN A 102 -17.49 -12.02 -14.84
C ASN A 102 -18.12 -10.65 -15.09
N ILE A 103 -17.72 -9.59 -14.39
CA ILE A 103 -18.28 -8.23 -14.58
C ILE A 103 -17.63 -7.49 -15.77
N PHE A 104 -16.40 -7.87 -16.15
CA PHE A 104 -15.54 -7.06 -17.03
C PHE A 104 -15.80 -7.25 -18.53
N TYR A 105 -16.53 -8.30 -18.92
CA TYR A 105 -16.85 -8.56 -20.32
C TYR A 105 -18.12 -7.86 -20.82
N GLU A 106 -19.03 -7.38 -19.95
CA GLU A 106 -20.35 -6.93 -20.41
C GLU A 106 -20.73 -5.45 -20.20
N LYS A 107 -20.09 -4.64 -19.35
CA LYS A 107 -20.56 -3.25 -19.12
C LYS A 107 -19.46 -2.25 -18.78
N PHE A 108 -18.85 -1.65 -19.80
CA PHE A 108 -18.16 -0.36 -19.66
C PHE A 108 -19.14 0.79 -19.88
N SER A 109 -20.04 0.99 -18.91
CA SER A 109 -20.83 2.22 -18.79
C SER A 109 -20.33 2.99 -17.57
N ASN A 110 -19.49 4.01 -17.79
CA ASN A 110 -19.19 5.17 -16.92
C ASN A 110 -18.96 5.00 -15.40
N ASP A 111 -18.91 3.79 -14.84
CA ASP A 111 -19.03 3.61 -13.39
C ASP A 111 -18.14 2.46 -12.86
N TYR A 112 -16.84 2.71 -12.87
CA TYR A 112 -15.77 1.81 -12.42
C TYR A 112 -15.95 1.34 -10.97
N LEU A 113 -16.66 2.12 -10.16
CA LEU A 113 -16.95 1.83 -8.75
C LEU A 113 -17.97 0.71 -8.55
N GLN A 114 -18.74 0.32 -9.58
CA GLN A 114 -19.69 -0.80 -9.47
C GLN A 114 -19.01 -2.16 -9.31
N VAL A 115 -17.70 -2.27 -9.58
CA VAL A 115 -16.92 -3.50 -9.31
C VAL A 115 -16.61 -3.64 -7.81
N PHE A 116 -16.58 -2.53 -7.07
CA PHE A 116 -16.24 -2.51 -5.65
C PHE A 116 -17.50 -2.41 -4.79
N HIS A 117 -17.97 -3.55 -4.30
CA HIS A 117 -19.08 -3.58 -3.36
C HIS A 117 -18.59 -3.55 -1.90
N GLY A 118 -19.34 -2.83 -1.05
CA GLY A 118 -19.25 -2.91 0.41
C GLY A 118 -17.89 -2.51 0.99
N ASP A 119 -17.31 -3.39 1.81
CA ASP A 119 -16.10 -3.14 2.59
C ASP A 119 -14.78 -3.22 1.77
N SER A 120 -14.84 -3.28 0.43
CA SER A 120 -13.66 -3.42 -0.45
C SER A 120 -12.88 -2.13 -0.74
N TYR A 121 -13.50 -0.97 -0.51
CA TYR A 121 -12.86 0.33 -0.69
C TYR A 121 -13.13 1.29 0.48
N ARG A 122 -12.33 2.35 0.56
CA ARG A 122 -12.45 3.42 1.57
C ARG A 122 -12.34 4.77 0.90
N HIS A 123 -13.26 5.64 1.31
CA HIS A 123 -13.19 7.06 1.03
C HIS A 123 -12.15 7.75 1.91
N ILE A 124 -11.66 8.88 1.42
CA ILE A 124 -10.67 9.72 2.10
C ILE A 124 -11.38 10.73 3.02
N GLU A 125 -10.89 10.84 4.25
CA GLU A 125 -11.24 11.90 5.19
C GLU A 125 -10.37 13.13 4.94
N HIS A 126 -9.07 12.92 4.74
CA HIS A 126 -8.11 14.00 4.54
C HIS A 126 -6.92 13.57 3.67
N ILE A 127 -6.42 14.51 2.87
CA ILE A 127 -5.20 14.37 2.06
C ILE A 127 -4.15 15.29 2.66
N TYR A 128 -3.11 14.71 3.25
CA TYR A 128 -1.95 15.43 3.74
C TYR A 128 -0.82 15.33 2.70
N GLN A 129 -0.84 16.22 1.72
CA GLN A 129 0.27 16.38 0.79
C GLN A 129 1.38 17.19 1.46
N HIS A 130 2.64 16.83 1.24
CA HIS A 130 3.75 17.58 1.84
C HIS A 130 3.88 18.98 1.21
N ASP A 131 3.96 20.05 2.02
CA ASP A 131 3.95 21.45 1.54
C ASP A 131 5.11 21.81 0.59
N MET A 132 6.24 21.11 0.74
CA MET A 132 7.41 21.26 -0.15
C MET A 132 7.31 20.45 -1.45
N TYR A 133 6.20 19.74 -1.70
CA TYR A 133 6.06 18.95 -2.91
C TYR A 133 6.23 19.84 -4.15
N ASN A 134 7.11 19.42 -5.06
CA ASN A 134 7.33 20.12 -6.32
C ASN A 134 7.22 19.13 -7.49
N PRO A 135 6.25 19.29 -8.41
CA PRO A 135 6.01 18.34 -9.50
C PRO A 135 7.09 18.37 -10.59
N ILE A 136 7.93 19.40 -10.65
CA ILE A 136 9.01 19.53 -11.64
C ILE A 136 10.26 18.79 -11.15
N THR A 137 10.62 18.96 -9.88
CA THR A 137 11.84 18.35 -9.31
C THR A 137 11.57 17.04 -8.57
N PHE A 138 10.29 16.71 -8.34
CA PHE A 138 9.82 15.68 -7.42
C PHE A 138 10.33 15.88 -5.98
N LEU A 139 10.68 17.10 -5.57
CA LEU A 139 10.98 17.39 -4.17
C LEU A 139 9.79 16.95 -3.31
N ALA A 140 10.06 16.30 -2.16
CA ALA A 140 9.03 15.89 -1.20
C ALA A 140 7.82 15.16 -1.81
N ASP A 141 8.06 14.20 -2.72
CA ASP A 141 7.02 13.38 -3.35
C ASP A 141 6.38 12.35 -2.38
N ILE A 142 5.74 12.85 -1.32
CA ILE A 142 5.14 12.08 -0.23
C ILE A 142 3.77 12.63 0.17
N CYS A 143 2.81 11.74 0.40
CA CYS A 143 1.46 12.07 0.84
C CYS A 143 0.92 11.03 1.82
N LEU A 144 0.15 11.49 2.80
CA LEU A 144 -0.62 10.66 3.71
C LEU A 144 -2.11 10.83 3.43
N LEU A 145 -2.81 9.72 3.22
CA LEU A 145 -4.26 9.70 3.11
C LEU A 145 -4.85 9.17 4.41
N LYS A 146 -5.70 9.97 5.04
CA LYS A 146 -6.50 9.53 6.18
C LYS A 146 -7.79 8.91 5.66
N LEU A 147 -8.03 7.65 5.99
CA LEU A 147 -9.24 6.91 5.62
C LEU A 147 -10.39 7.28 6.55
N GLN A 148 -11.61 7.39 6.01
CA GLN A 148 -12.81 7.61 6.84
C GLN A 148 -13.13 6.41 7.75
N LYS A 149 -12.75 5.19 7.32
CA LYS A 149 -12.97 3.93 8.05
C LYS A 149 -11.80 2.98 7.80
N PRO A 150 -11.43 2.12 8.77
CA PRO A 150 -10.36 1.14 8.58
C PRO A 150 -10.84 -0.04 7.73
N PHE A 151 -9.90 -0.77 7.14
CA PHE A 151 -10.15 -2.09 6.55
C PHE A 151 -10.21 -3.15 7.66
N LYS A 152 -11.37 -3.77 7.90
CA LYS A 152 -11.57 -4.67 9.05
C LYS A 152 -10.69 -5.93 8.98
N ASN A 153 -10.40 -6.41 7.78
CA ASN A 153 -9.61 -7.62 7.54
C ASN A 153 -8.10 -7.36 7.43
N VAL A 154 -7.66 -6.08 7.46
CA VAL A 154 -6.23 -5.75 7.52
C VAL A 154 -5.85 -5.56 8.99
N ASN A 155 -5.19 -6.56 9.55
CA ASN A 155 -4.74 -6.57 10.95
C ASN A 155 -3.24 -6.30 11.13
N ARG A 156 -2.51 -6.13 10.02
CA ARG A 156 -1.07 -5.84 10.01
C ARG A 156 -0.78 -4.65 9.13
N TYR A 157 0.01 -3.73 9.66
CA TYR A 157 0.44 -2.50 9.01
C TYR A 157 1.96 -2.50 8.89
N ILE A 158 2.49 -1.87 7.83
CA ILE A 158 3.94 -1.80 7.65
C ILE A 158 4.52 -0.68 8.51
N SER A 159 5.60 -0.99 9.22
CA SER A 159 6.34 0.01 9.98
C SER A 159 7.33 0.75 9.08
N VAL A 160 7.34 2.08 9.21
CA VAL A 160 8.30 2.97 8.56
C VAL A 160 9.66 2.85 9.26
N SER A 161 10.73 2.59 8.51
CA SER A 161 12.09 2.47 9.06
C SER A 161 13.15 2.78 8.00
N GLY A 162 14.38 2.34 8.26
CA GLY A 162 15.56 2.54 7.42
C GLY A 162 16.39 3.73 7.88
N HIS A 163 17.70 3.60 7.70
CA HIS A 163 18.69 4.61 8.02
C HIS A 163 19.75 4.69 6.91
N PRO A 164 20.33 5.87 6.60
CA PRO A 164 21.47 5.98 5.70
C PRO A 164 22.60 4.98 5.97
N ASP A 165 22.84 4.65 7.25
CA ASP A 165 23.90 3.72 7.67
C ASP A 165 23.67 2.27 7.21
N ASP A 166 22.42 1.89 6.91
CA ASP A 166 22.09 0.58 6.33
C ASP A 166 22.73 0.38 4.94
N PHE A 167 23.10 1.49 4.28
CA PHE A 167 23.77 1.56 2.98
C PHE A 167 25.26 1.96 3.09
N SER A 168 25.81 2.02 4.31
CA SER A 168 27.22 2.38 4.54
C SER A 168 28.17 1.48 3.74
N HIS A 169 29.34 2.03 3.39
CA HIS A 169 30.37 1.32 2.62
C HIS A 169 29.89 0.84 1.24
N GLY A 170 28.93 1.54 0.63
CA GLY A 170 28.40 1.21 -0.69
C GLY A 170 27.51 -0.04 -0.70
N LYS A 171 27.01 -0.46 0.47
CA LYS A 171 26.14 -1.61 0.61
C LYS A 171 24.85 -1.41 -0.19
N SER A 172 24.46 -2.45 -0.93
CA SER A 172 23.17 -2.55 -1.59
C SER A 172 22.24 -3.40 -0.74
N LEU A 173 20.98 -3.01 -0.62
CA LEU A 173 19.95 -3.82 0.01
C LEU A 173 19.08 -4.48 -1.06
N ASN A 174 18.73 -5.75 -0.86
CA ASN A 174 17.70 -6.41 -1.64
C ASN A 174 16.35 -6.11 -1.00
N CYS A 175 15.48 -5.44 -1.75
CA CYS A 175 14.20 -4.96 -1.28
C CYS A 175 13.08 -5.49 -2.18
N VAL A 176 11.88 -5.60 -1.64
CA VAL A 176 10.68 -5.96 -2.41
C VAL A 176 9.93 -4.69 -2.78
N VAL A 177 9.62 -4.53 -4.06
CA VAL A 177 8.70 -3.48 -4.54
C VAL A 177 7.38 -4.12 -4.95
N ILE A 178 6.26 -3.46 -4.63
CA ILE A 178 4.90 -3.99 -4.86
C ILE A 178 4.02 -2.88 -5.44
N GLY A 179 3.16 -3.20 -6.41
CA GLY A 179 2.23 -2.24 -7.00
C GLY A 179 1.12 -2.85 -7.86
N PHE A 180 0.23 -1.97 -8.33
CA PHE A 180 -0.95 -2.28 -9.16
C PHE A 180 -0.89 -1.60 -10.54
N GLY A 181 0.32 -1.41 -11.09
CA GLY A 181 0.58 -0.70 -12.34
C GLY A 181 -0.20 -1.23 -13.55
N ARG A 182 -0.20 -0.46 -14.64
CA ARG A 182 -0.97 -0.80 -15.84
C ARG A 182 -0.32 -1.92 -16.66
N THR A 183 -1.09 -2.95 -17.02
CA THR A 183 -0.79 -3.93 -18.07
C THR A 183 -0.98 -3.30 -19.45
N ALA A 184 -0.02 -3.43 -20.39
CA ALA A 184 -0.23 -2.99 -21.78
C ALA A 184 -1.25 -3.87 -22.52
N ASP A 185 -1.45 -5.11 -22.07
CA ASP A 185 -2.28 -6.11 -22.75
C ASP A 185 -3.76 -6.10 -22.32
N ILE A 186 -4.12 -5.29 -21.32
CA ILE A 186 -5.49 -5.23 -20.81
C ILE A 186 -5.91 -3.76 -20.73
N PRO A 187 -6.92 -3.32 -21.50
CA PRO A 187 -7.38 -1.94 -21.51
C PRO A 187 -8.03 -1.50 -20.18
N TYR A 188 -8.06 -2.38 -19.18
CA TYR A 188 -8.71 -2.21 -17.89
C TYR A 188 -7.78 -2.66 -16.76
N PRO A 189 -7.78 -1.98 -15.60
CA PRO A 189 -7.00 -2.42 -14.45
C PRO A 189 -7.53 -3.78 -13.96
N ASN A 190 -6.80 -4.84 -14.27
CA ASN A 190 -6.92 -6.05 -13.48
C ASN A 190 -6.38 -5.71 -12.10
N PHE A 191 -7.25 -5.72 -11.09
CA PHE A 191 -6.91 -5.45 -9.70
C PHE A 191 -6.07 -6.59 -9.09
N ILE A 192 -4.99 -6.98 -9.75
CA ILE A 192 -4.03 -7.98 -9.31
C ILE A 192 -2.73 -7.20 -9.13
N GLY A 193 -2.19 -7.21 -7.90
CA GLY A 193 -0.91 -6.57 -7.63
C GLY A 193 0.23 -7.50 -8.01
N TYR A 194 1.39 -6.92 -8.31
CA TYR A 194 2.61 -7.67 -8.58
C TYR A 194 3.72 -7.18 -7.67
N MET A 195 4.73 -8.03 -7.50
CA MET A 195 5.95 -7.73 -6.76
C MET A 195 7.19 -8.24 -7.48
N THR A 196 8.30 -7.57 -7.22
CA THR A 196 9.63 -8.06 -7.61
C THR A 196 10.68 -7.64 -6.59
N ASN A 197 11.84 -8.28 -6.67
CA ASN A 197 13.01 -7.89 -5.92
C ASN A 197 13.76 -6.79 -6.65
N SER A 198 14.32 -5.84 -5.91
CA SER A 198 15.11 -4.74 -6.44
C SER A 198 16.32 -4.52 -5.54
N ASN A 199 17.51 -4.44 -6.15
CA ASN A 199 18.72 -4.08 -5.44
C ASN A 199 18.82 -2.55 -5.36
N VAL A 200 18.86 -2.02 -4.15
CA VAL A 200 18.73 -0.58 -3.90
C VAL A 200 19.97 -0.05 -3.23
N THR A 201 20.35 1.17 -3.58
CA THR A 201 21.47 1.90 -2.98
C THR A 201 21.05 3.31 -2.59
N TYR A 202 21.84 3.92 -1.70
CA TYR A 202 21.66 5.30 -1.24
C TYR A 202 23.00 6.04 -1.26
N GLY A 203 22.95 7.34 -1.57
CA GLY A 203 24.12 8.20 -1.60
C GLY A 203 24.15 9.12 -2.82
N PRO A 204 25.08 10.09 -2.86
CA PRO A 204 25.14 11.11 -3.91
C PRO A 204 25.40 10.52 -5.31
N SER A 205 25.94 9.31 -5.40
CA SER A 205 26.21 8.60 -6.66
C SER A 205 25.35 7.35 -6.87
N ALA A 206 24.35 7.11 -6.02
CA ALA A 206 23.47 5.93 -6.14
C ALA A 206 22.59 6.01 -7.40
N CYS A 207 22.12 7.22 -7.71
CA CYS A 207 21.37 7.50 -8.92
C CYS A 207 22.34 7.85 -10.06
N GLN A 208 22.07 7.33 -11.25
CA GLN A 208 22.73 7.73 -12.48
C GLN A 208 22.49 9.22 -12.76
N LEU A 209 23.35 9.83 -13.59
CA LEU A 209 23.26 11.25 -13.89
C LEU A 209 23.28 12.15 -12.64
N SER A 210 24.02 11.73 -11.61
CA SER A 210 24.13 12.40 -10.29
C SER A 210 24.62 13.86 -10.36
N ASN A 211 25.20 14.28 -11.48
CA ASN A 211 25.62 15.65 -11.72
C ASN A 211 24.48 16.57 -12.18
N ARG A 212 23.33 16.04 -12.61
CA ARG A 212 22.16 16.85 -12.99
C ARG A 212 21.55 17.52 -11.77
N SER A 213 21.15 18.79 -11.92
CA SER A 213 20.69 19.64 -10.82
C SER A 213 19.58 18.97 -10.00
N ASN A 214 18.51 18.49 -10.63
CA ASN A 214 17.40 17.86 -9.94
C ASN A 214 17.81 16.62 -9.12
N ILE A 215 18.67 15.74 -9.65
CA ILE A 215 19.16 14.54 -8.94
C ILE A 215 20.14 14.94 -7.84
N LYS A 216 21.07 15.85 -8.15
CA LYS A 216 22.08 16.37 -7.21
C LYS A 216 21.48 17.14 -6.04
N GLU A 217 20.36 17.81 -6.24
CA GLU A 217 19.70 18.59 -5.18
C GLU A 217 18.82 17.71 -4.29
N THR A 218 18.25 16.63 -4.84
CA THR A 218 17.29 15.78 -4.12
C THR A 218 17.85 14.42 -3.69
N TRP A 219 19.12 14.08 -3.97
CA TRP A 219 19.65 12.71 -3.68
C TRP A 219 19.45 12.26 -2.23
N LYS A 220 19.45 13.18 -1.25
CA LYS A 220 19.26 12.85 0.16
C LYS A 220 17.86 12.30 0.47
N GLU A 221 16.88 12.63 -0.35
CA GLU A 221 15.49 12.21 -0.21
C GLU A 221 15.18 10.93 -0.97
N TYR A 222 16.13 10.37 -1.71
CA TYR A 222 15.85 9.29 -2.64
C TYR A 222 16.81 8.12 -2.51
N LEU A 223 16.21 6.94 -2.47
CA LEU A 223 16.87 5.67 -2.78
C LEU A 223 16.84 5.46 -4.30
N CYS A 224 17.86 4.79 -4.83
CA CYS A 224 17.93 4.45 -6.24
C CYS A 224 18.11 2.95 -6.42
N SER A 225 17.15 2.36 -7.15
CA SER A 225 17.23 0.98 -7.60
C SER A 225 18.37 0.87 -8.59
N LYS A 226 19.13 -0.22 -8.53
CA LYS A 226 20.10 -0.54 -9.57
C LYS A 226 19.32 -0.85 -10.86
N PRO A 227 19.78 -0.37 -12.03
CA PRO A 227 19.14 -0.71 -13.29
C PRO A 227 19.04 -2.23 -13.48
N ASP A 228 17.84 -2.69 -13.80
CA ASP A 228 17.47 -4.09 -13.98
C ASP A 228 16.20 -4.11 -14.87
N ILE A 229 15.87 -5.26 -15.45
CA ILE A 229 14.61 -5.47 -16.16
C ILE A 229 13.42 -5.70 -15.20
N HIS A 230 13.71 -5.85 -13.90
CA HIS A 230 12.71 -5.96 -12.83
C HIS A 230 12.51 -4.61 -12.14
N MET A 231 11.37 -3.96 -12.37
CA MET A 231 11.18 -2.59 -11.87
C MET A 231 9.72 -2.20 -11.68
N VAL A 232 9.52 -1.06 -11.02
CA VAL A 232 8.20 -0.41 -10.99
C VAL A 232 7.86 0.23 -12.32
N CYS A 233 6.57 0.35 -12.59
CA CYS A 233 6.00 0.83 -13.84
C CYS A 233 4.91 1.89 -13.61
N PRO A 234 4.41 2.53 -14.68
CA PRO A 234 3.31 3.48 -14.57
C PRO A 234 2.11 2.85 -13.85
N GLY A 235 1.71 3.48 -12.74
CA GLY A 235 0.63 3.04 -11.85
C GLY A 235 1.09 2.29 -10.59
N ASP A 236 2.35 1.87 -10.52
CA ASP A 236 2.96 1.38 -9.28
C ASP A 236 3.42 2.53 -8.36
N SER A 237 3.36 3.77 -8.86
CA SER A 237 3.62 5.00 -8.13
C SER A 237 2.96 5.01 -6.75
N GLY A 238 3.70 5.44 -5.73
CA GLY A 238 3.27 5.42 -4.34
C GLY A 238 3.42 4.06 -3.64
N GLY A 239 3.75 3.01 -4.38
CA GLY A 239 3.89 1.66 -3.85
C GLY A 239 5.08 1.46 -2.90
N PRO A 240 4.98 0.49 -1.98
CA PRO A 240 6.04 0.26 -1.01
C PRO A 240 7.31 -0.33 -1.63
N MET A 241 8.44 0.16 -1.13
CA MET A 241 9.74 -0.53 -1.19
C MET A 241 10.09 -1.03 0.22
N ILE A 242 10.12 -2.35 0.38
CA ILE A 242 10.28 -3.03 1.66
C ILE A 242 11.67 -3.65 1.74
N CYS A 243 12.49 -3.18 2.68
CA CYS A 243 13.81 -3.74 2.95
C CYS A 243 13.82 -4.25 4.40
N ASN A 244 14.37 -5.45 4.63
CA ASN A 244 14.46 -6.05 5.97
C ASN A 244 13.11 -6.10 6.72
N GLY A 245 11.99 -6.22 6.00
CA GLY A 245 10.64 -6.27 6.57
C GLY A 245 10.04 -4.91 6.98
N PHE A 246 10.70 -3.79 6.69
CA PHE A 246 10.19 -2.44 6.96
C PHE A 246 10.01 -1.64 5.67
N LEU A 247 9.13 -0.65 5.69
CA LEU A 247 8.98 0.32 4.62
C LEU A 247 10.19 1.27 4.62
N TYR A 248 11.02 1.19 3.59
CA TYR A 248 12.18 2.07 3.39
C TYR A 248 11.88 3.13 2.33
N GLY A 249 11.08 2.81 1.32
CA GLY A 249 10.87 3.73 0.21
C GLY A 249 9.44 3.73 -0.33
N ILE A 250 9.13 4.79 -1.06
CA ILE A 250 7.89 4.98 -1.81
C ILE A 250 8.26 5.10 -3.29
N ALA A 251 7.69 4.28 -4.18
CA ALA A 251 7.91 4.41 -5.62
C ALA A 251 7.49 5.82 -6.10
N SER A 252 8.40 6.55 -6.74
CA SER A 252 8.18 7.93 -7.16
C SER A 252 8.19 8.03 -8.69
N HIS A 253 9.37 8.06 -9.31
CA HIS A 253 9.52 8.20 -10.75
C HIS A 253 10.74 7.43 -11.24
N GLY A 254 10.75 7.09 -12.53
CA GLY A 254 11.94 6.59 -13.20
C GLY A 254 12.26 7.40 -14.45
N TYR A 255 13.48 7.23 -14.93
CA TYR A 255 14.01 7.98 -16.07
C TYR A 255 15.00 7.11 -16.83
N ASN A 256 15.08 7.33 -18.15
CA ASN A 256 16.09 6.70 -18.98
C ASN A 256 17.44 7.40 -18.76
N PHE A 257 18.39 6.69 -18.17
CA PHE A 257 19.70 7.27 -17.84
C PHE A 257 20.69 7.21 -19.01
N LYS A 258 20.35 6.54 -20.11
CA LYS A 258 21.15 6.51 -21.35
C LYS A 258 20.74 7.57 -22.35
N ASP A 259 19.43 7.75 -22.56
CA ASP A 259 18.87 8.82 -23.39
C ASP A 259 17.61 9.40 -22.78
N LEU A 260 17.69 10.65 -22.34
CA LEU A 260 16.61 11.35 -21.65
C LEU A 260 15.50 11.84 -22.56
N ASN A 261 15.68 11.76 -23.88
CA ASN A 261 14.64 12.06 -24.85
C ASN A 261 13.81 10.83 -25.22
N THR A 262 14.24 9.65 -24.76
CA THR A 262 13.51 8.40 -24.94
C THR A 262 12.49 8.24 -23.81
N ASP A 263 11.28 7.85 -24.19
CA ASP A 263 10.18 7.62 -23.24
C ASP A 263 10.54 6.52 -22.23
N PHE A 264 9.89 6.58 -21.06
CA PHE A 264 10.00 5.54 -20.05
C PHE A 264 9.43 4.22 -20.59
N GLU A 265 10.27 3.18 -20.67
CA GLU A 265 9.84 1.82 -21.05
C GLU A 265 10.02 0.85 -19.87
N CYS A 266 8.91 0.29 -19.42
CA CYS A 266 8.89 -0.81 -18.44
C CYS A 266 9.72 -2.00 -18.89
N GLY A 267 10.56 -2.51 -17.98
CA GLY A 267 11.38 -3.69 -18.24
C GLY A 267 12.66 -3.41 -19.03
N SER A 268 12.92 -2.15 -19.39
CA SER A 268 14.19 -1.76 -20.00
C SER A 268 15.26 -1.55 -18.94
N SER A 269 16.42 -2.20 -19.10
CA SER A 269 17.60 -2.00 -18.25
C SER A 269 18.22 -0.61 -18.34
N ASP A 270 17.71 0.25 -19.24
CA ASP A 270 18.15 1.64 -19.40
C ASP A 270 17.38 2.61 -18.51
N ILE A 271 16.38 2.11 -17.78
CA ILE A 271 15.62 2.87 -16.81
C ILE A 271 16.20 2.67 -15.42
N GLN A 272 16.27 3.76 -14.67
CA GLN A 272 16.50 3.73 -13.23
C GLN A 272 15.31 4.34 -12.49
N THR A 273 14.87 3.68 -11.43
CA THR A 273 13.79 4.16 -10.56
C THR A 273 14.33 4.84 -9.31
N ARG A 274 13.75 5.99 -8.96
CA ARG A 274 13.93 6.67 -7.68
C ARG A 274 12.76 6.38 -6.76
N HIS A 275 13.06 6.04 -5.52
CA HIS A 275 12.08 5.81 -4.46
C HIS A 275 12.32 6.82 -3.36
N LEU A 276 11.29 7.56 -2.94
CA LEU A 276 11.43 8.52 -1.87
C LEU A 276 11.79 7.77 -0.57
N PHE A 277 12.93 8.13 0.03
CA PHE A 277 13.44 7.54 1.24
C PHE A 277 12.65 8.06 2.43
N VAL A 278 11.83 7.20 3.04
CA VAL A 278 10.93 7.59 4.14
C VAL A 278 11.68 8.12 5.36
N TYR A 279 12.95 7.76 5.53
CA TYR A 279 13.83 8.29 6.57
C TYR A 279 13.82 9.82 6.61
N SER A 280 13.89 10.47 5.43
CA SER A 280 13.95 11.93 5.30
C SER A 280 12.66 12.63 5.75
N TYR A 281 11.55 11.89 5.83
CA TYR A 281 10.22 12.40 6.15
C TYR A 281 9.58 11.76 7.39
N ARG A 282 10.32 10.92 8.13
CA ARG A 282 9.79 10.19 9.30
C ARG A 282 9.13 11.10 10.34
N LYS A 283 9.70 12.30 10.59
CA LYS A 283 9.15 13.26 11.55
C LYS A 283 7.80 13.78 11.09
N TRP A 284 7.71 14.17 9.81
CA TRP A 284 6.46 14.63 9.20
C TRP A 284 5.38 13.54 9.26
N ILE A 285 5.74 12.29 8.96
CA ILE A 285 4.84 11.13 9.09
C ILE A 285 4.34 11.00 10.53
N THR A 286 5.24 11.03 11.52
CA THR A 286 4.86 10.88 12.93
C THR A 286 4.02 12.03 13.46
N ASP A 287 4.30 13.28 13.06
CA ASP A 287 3.57 14.45 13.53
C ASP A 287 2.10 14.41 13.08
N ILE A 288 1.85 14.01 11.82
CA ILE A 288 0.48 13.86 11.28
C ILE A 288 -0.23 12.66 11.89
N THR A 289 0.42 11.49 11.93
CA THR A 289 -0.23 10.26 12.39
C THR A 289 -0.55 10.30 13.88
N ASN A 290 0.22 11.04 14.69
CA ASN A 290 -0.06 11.22 16.11
C ASN A 290 -1.15 12.27 16.40
N THR A 291 -1.26 13.32 15.59
CA THR A 291 -2.29 14.36 15.75
C THR A 291 -3.66 13.92 15.25
N GLY A 292 -3.70 13.01 14.27
CA GLY A 292 -4.95 12.48 13.70
C GLY A 292 -5.60 11.33 14.49
N ASN A 293 -4.93 10.80 15.52
CA ASN A 293 -5.54 9.85 16.45
C ASN A 293 -6.34 10.66 17.50
N PRO A 294 -7.64 10.41 17.70
CA PRO A 294 -8.27 10.88 18.93
C PRO A 294 -7.42 10.33 20.07
N LEU A 295 -6.90 11.23 20.91
CA LEU A 295 -6.19 10.86 22.12
C LEU A 295 -7.11 9.92 22.89
N ILE A 296 -6.91 8.60 22.77
CA ILE A 296 -7.25 7.70 23.85
C ILE A 296 -6.22 8.08 24.90
N PRO A 297 -6.62 8.78 25.98
CA PRO A 297 -5.66 9.18 26.98
C PRO A 297 -5.00 7.91 27.47
N TYR A 298 -3.68 7.88 27.47
CA TYR A 298 -2.83 6.79 27.96
C TYR A 298 -3.00 6.54 29.50
N TYR A 299 -4.13 6.95 30.07
CA TYR A 299 -4.53 6.73 31.45
C TYR A 299 -5.25 5.39 31.68
N SER A 300 -5.54 4.60 30.64
CA SER A 300 -6.34 3.35 30.78
C SER A 300 -5.53 2.09 31.14
N LEU A 301 -4.21 2.07 30.93
CA LEU A 301 -3.39 0.87 31.24
C LEU A 301 -2.86 0.81 32.69
N TYR A 302 -3.05 1.87 33.47
CA TYR A 302 -2.71 1.89 34.90
C TYR A 302 -3.92 1.62 35.81
N PHE A 303 -5.15 1.73 35.31
CA PHE A 303 -6.35 1.47 36.13
C PHE A 303 -6.69 -0.01 36.23
N THR A 304 -6.43 -0.81 35.19
CA THR A 304 -6.68 -2.28 35.26
C THR A 304 -5.69 -2.98 36.18
N SER A 305 -4.42 -2.59 36.16
CA SER A 305 -3.39 -3.12 37.05
C SER A 305 -3.61 -2.75 38.52
N ILE A 306 -4.10 -1.54 38.81
CA ILE A 306 -4.46 -1.14 40.19
C ILE A 306 -5.71 -1.88 40.67
N ILE A 307 -6.73 -2.10 39.83
CA ILE A 307 -7.93 -2.86 40.23
C ILE A 307 -7.60 -4.33 40.51
N GLU A 308 -6.72 -4.97 39.73
CA GLU A 308 -6.24 -6.32 40.02
C GLU A 308 -5.38 -6.38 41.28
N LEU A 309 -4.51 -5.38 41.51
CA LEU A 309 -3.71 -5.29 42.74
C LEU A 309 -4.58 -5.08 43.99
N VAL A 310 -5.60 -4.22 43.91
CA VAL A 310 -6.56 -3.98 45.00
C VAL A 310 -7.43 -5.21 45.26
N LYS A 311 -7.88 -5.92 44.22
CA LYS A 311 -8.59 -7.20 44.39
C LYS A 311 -7.70 -8.27 45.04
N HIS A 312 -6.42 -8.33 44.66
CA HIS A 312 -5.50 -9.31 45.23
C HIS A 312 -5.17 -9.00 46.70
N LEU A 313 -5.01 -7.73 47.05
CA LEU A 313 -4.81 -7.28 48.43
C LEU A 313 -6.07 -7.46 49.29
N TYR A 314 -7.26 -7.22 48.75
CA TYR A 314 -8.54 -7.42 49.46
C TYR A 314 -8.82 -8.91 49.73
N MET A 315 -8.54 -9.79 48.75
CA MET A 315 -8.69 -11.24 48.87
C MET A 315 -7.66 -11.90 49.81
N ASN A 316 -6.48 -11.29 49.98
CA ASN A 316 -5.47 -11.80 50.93
C ASN A 316 -5.71 -11.31 52.36
N SER A 317 -6.41 -10.18 52.57
CA SER A 317 -6.76 -9.71 53.92
C SER A 317 -7.87 -10.53 54.60
N THR A 318 -8.64 -11.32 53.83
CA THR A 318 -9.76 -12.13 54.35
C THR A 318 -9.39 -13.60 54.60
N ARG A 319 -8.13 -13.99 54.40
CA ARG A 319 -7.64 -15.36 54.65
C ARG A 319 -6.94 -15.55 56.00
N ASP A 320 -6.71 -14.49 56.77
CA ASP A 320 -6.11 -14.56 58.11
C ASP A 320 -7.01 -13.90 59.16
N CYS A 321 -8.15 -14.54 59.46
CA CYS A 321 -8.85 -14.39 60.73
C CYS A 321 -9.75 -15.61 60.96
N GLY A 322 -9.12 -16.68 61.43
CA GLY A 322 -9.82 -17.75 62.13
C GLY A 322 -10.13 -17.34 63.57
N SER A 323 -11.34 -17.68 64.00
CA SER A 323 -11.81 -17.80 65.38
C SER A 323 -12.16 -16.52 66.18
N SER A 324 -13.46 -16.23 66.28
CA SER A 324 -14.14 -16.22 67.58
C SER A 324 -15.67 -16.17 67.40
N LYS A 325 -16.36 -17.00 68.17
CA LYS A 325 -17.81 -17.09 68.31
C LYS A 325 -18.36 -15.78 68.88
N TYR A 326 -19.48 -15.26 68.39
CA TYR A 326 -20.59 -14.77 69.22
C TYR A 326 -21.91 -14.78 68.43
N THR A 327 -22.97 -15.18 69.13
CA THR A 327 -24.34 -15.45 68.69
C THR A 327 -25.23 -14.21 68.85
N LEU A 328 -26.44 -14.27 68.27
CA LEU A 328 -27.65 -13.44 68.50
C LEU A 328 -27.70 -12.11 67.75
N PHE A 329 -28.83 -11.61 67.27
CA PHE A 329 -30.20 -12.03 66.91
C PHE A 329 -30.90 -10.68 66.65
N THR A 330 -32.03 -10.69 65.91
CA THR A 330 -33.04 -9.61 65.83
C THR A 330 -32.64 -8.30 65.13
N ASN A 331 -33.51 -7.52 64.51
CA ASN A 331 -34.81 -7.63 63.83
C ASN A 331 -35.15 -6.17 63.42
N ILE A 332 -35.94 -5.97 62.37
CA ILE A 332 -36.82 -4.79 62.14
C ILE A 332 -36.10 -3.46 61.75
N ASN A 333 -36.66 -2.50 61.01
CA ASN A 333 -37.58 -2.35 59.89
C ASN A 333 -37.73 -0.81 59.72
N THR A 334 -38.09 -0.37 58.51
CA THR A 334 -38.82 0.88 58.18
C THR A 334 -38.23 2.30 58.42
N ASN A 335 -38.37 3.06 57.32
CA ASN A 335 -38.98 4.39 57.19
C ASN A 335 -38.13 5.67 56.99
N ALA A 336 -38.28 6.17 55.76
CA ALA A 336 -38.83 7.48 55.37
C ALA A 336 -38.04 8.78 55.67
N GLY A 337 -37.88 9.59 54.61
CA GLY A 337 -37.47 10.99 54.74
C GLY A 337 -37.21 11.66 53.40
N SER A 338 -38.27 12.06 52.71
CA SER A 338 -38.24 12.96 51.56
C SER A 338 -37.75 14.37 51.94
N ARG A 339 -37.07 15.07 51.02
CA ARG A 339 -37.18 16.53 50.83
C ARG A 339 -36.60 16.97 49.48
N LYS A 340 -37.50 17.40 48.59
CA LYS A 340 -37.23 18.37 47.51
C LYS A 340 -37.04 19.75 48.14
N PHE A 341 -36.21 20.60 47.53
CA PHE A 341 -36.50 22.03 47.41
C PHE A 341 -35.93 22.57 46.09
N HIS A 342 -36.82 23.21 45.32
CA HIS A 342 -36.51 24.11 44.21
C HIS A 342 -36.08 25.47 44.77
N MET A 343 -35.16 26.14 44.08
CA MET A 343 -35.43 27.46 43.50
C MET A 343 -34.72 27.56 42.16
#